data_AF-A0A951NIP7-F1
#
_entry.id   AF-A0A951NIP7-F1
#
_cell.length_a   1.000
_cell.length_b   1.000
_cell.length_c   1.000
_cell.angle_alpha   90.00
_cell.angle_beta   90.00
_cell.angle_gamma   90.00
#
_symmetry.space_group_name_H-M   'P 1'
#
loop_
_entity.id
_entity.type
_entity.pdbx_description
1 polymer ?
#
loop_
_entity_poly.entity_id
_entity_poly.type
_entity_poly.pdbx_seq_one_letter_code
_entity_poly.pdbx_strand_id
1 'polypeptide(L)' 'MPPKTRTGAGVKKVRRKEKKNIAHGQAHIKSTFNNTIVSITDPQGNVISWAS' A
#
# COMPACT_ATOMS: atom_id res chain seq x y z
N MET A 1 47.11 3.06 14.55
CA MET A 1 46.18 1.91 14.40
C MET A 1 44.84 2.46 13.87
N PRO A 2 44.28 1.95 12.76
CA PRO A 2 43.07 2.52 12.15
C PRO A 2 41.78 2.04 12.85
N PRO A 3 40.64 2.74 12.68
CA PRO A 3 39.40 2.50 13.42
C PRO A 3 38.60 1.33 12.83
N LYS A 4 37.94 0.53 13.69
CA LYS A 4 36.92 -0.45 13.28
C LYS A 4 35.62 -0.17 14.02
N THR A 5 34.76 0.63 13.40
CA THR A 5 33.32 0.62 13.68
C THR A 5 32.60 0.51 12.35
N ARG A 6 32.31 -0.73 11.94
CA ARG A 6 31.32 -1.01 10.91
C ARG A 6 29.95 -0.93 11.58
N THR A 7 29.42 0.28 11.73
CA THR A 7 28.02 0.49 12.12
C THR A 7 27.14 -0.04 11.00
N GLY A 8 26.36 -1.08 11.34
CA GLY A 8 25.56 -1.86 10.42
C GLY A 8 24.64 -1.01 9.55
N ALA A 9 24.53 -1.43 8.30
CA ALA A 9 23.58 -0.90 7.34
C ALA A 9 22.21 -0.78 8.00
N GLY A 10 21.74 0.46 8.17
CA GLY A 10 20.46 0.76 8.77
C GLY A 10 19.37 0.00 8.03
N VAL A 11 18.72 -0.91 8.74
CA VAL A 11 17.46 -1.53 8.29
C VAL A 11 16.53 -0.37 7.98
N LYS A 12 16.29 -0.09 6.69
CA LYS A 12 15.27 0.86 6.25
C LYS A 12 13.96 0.39 6.87
N LYS A 13 13.53 1.02 7.97
CA LYS A 13 12.20 0.79 8.55
C LYS A 13 11.21 1.10 7.44
N VAL A 14 10.67 0.06 6.82
CA VAL A 14 9.56 0.17 5.87
C VAL A 14 8.48 0.91 6.65
N ARG A 15 8.20 2.16 6.23
CA ARG A 15 7.21 3.01 6.89
C ARG A 15 5.91 2.24 6.86
N ARG A 16 5.45 1.79 8.02
CA ARG A 16 4.23 0.98 8.15
C ARG A 16 3.10 1.82 7.56
N LYS A 17 2.49 1.35 6.47
CA LYS A 17 1.35 2.02 5.85
C LYS A 17 0.31 2.22 6.95
N GLU A 18 -0.05 3.47 7.21
CA GLU A 18 -1.02 3.78 8.25
C GLU A 18 -2.30 3.02 7.95
N LYS A 19 -2.75 2.21 8.92
CA LYS A 19 -4.02 1.52 8.81
C LYS A 19 -5.12 2.56 8.98
N LYS A 20 -5.62 3.09 7.87
CA LYS A 20 -6.84 3.90 7.85
C LYS A 20 -8.02 2.94 8.06
N ASN A 21 -8.69 3.04 9.21
CA ASN A 21 -9.92 2.31 9.47
C ASN A 21 -11.07 3.07 8.80
N ILE A 22 -11.49 2.60 7.63
CA ILE A 22 -12.55 3.22 6.82
C ILE A 22 -13.77 2.31 6.93
N ALA A 23 -14.82 2.78 7.60
CA ALA A 23 -16.02 1.98 7.89
C ALA A 23 -16.94 1.81 6.66
N HIS A 24 -16.97 2.83 5.79
CA HIS A 24 -17.78 2.86 4.58
C HIS A 24 -16.93 3.35 3.41
N GLY A 25 -17.15 2.79 2.23
CA GLY A 25 -16.39 3.09 1.03
C GLY A 25 -17.14 2.63 -0.22
N GLN A 26 -16.47 2.65 -1.36
CA GLN A 26 -17.04 2.25 -2.64
C GLN A 26 -16.18 1.14 -3.26
N ALA A 27 -16.83 0.24 -3.99
CA ALA A 27 -16.15 -0.77 -4.79
C ALA A 27 -16.36 -0.44 -6.27
N HIS A 28 -15.26 -0.25 -6.99
CA HIS A 28 -15.28 -0.04 -8.44
C HIS A 28 -14.81 -1.31 -9.13
N ILE A 29 -15.66 -1.87 -10.00
CA ILE A 29 -15.36 -3.08 -10.75
C ILE A 29 -15.30 -2.71 -12.23
N LYS A 30 -14.09 -2.81 -12.81
CA LYS A 30 -13.87 -2.63 -14.24
C LYS A 30 -13.61 -4.00 -14.86
N SER A 31 -14.66 -4.57 -15.44
CA SER A 31 -14.58 -5.81 -16.21
C SER A 31 -14.43 -5.49 -17.69
N THR A 32 -13.39 -6.01 -18.32
CA THR A 32 -13.27 -6.10 -19.78
C THR A 32 -13.33 -7.56 -20.18
N PHE A 33 -13.20 -7.86 -21.48
CA PHE A 33 -13.19 -9.24 -21.96
C PHE A 33 -12.04 -10.09 -21.40
N ASN A 34 -10.92 -9.47 -21.02
CA ASN A 34 -9.71 -10.19 -20.66
C ASN A 34 -9.30 -10.00 -19.19
N ASN A 35 -9.80 -8.97 -18.51
CA ASN A 35 -9.39 -8.66 -17.13
C ASN A 35 -10.57 -8.12 -16.31
N THR A 36 -10.54 -8.38 -15.00
CA THR A 36 -11.51 -7.80 -14.05
C THR A 36 -10.80 -7.10 -12.91
N ILE A 37 -10.69 -5.78 -13.00
CA ILE A 37 -10.02 -4.99 -11.96
C ILE A 37 -11.04 -4.58 -10.91
N VAL A 38 -10.77 -4.94 -9.65
CA VAL A 38 -11.54 -4.56 -8.47
C VAL A 38 -10.72 -3.59 -7.63
N SER A 39 -11.25 -2.38 -7.43
CA SER A 39 -10.63 -1.34 -6.61
C SER A 39 -11.54 -0.96 -5.46
N ILE A 40 -11.01 -0.96 -4.24
CA ILE A 40 -11.72 -0.50 -3.04
C ILE A 40 -11.23 0.90 -2.70
N THR A 41 -12.17 1.85 -2.62
CA THR A 41 -11.92 3.26 -2.36
C THR A 41 -12.63 3.73 -1.09
N ASP A 42 -12.13 4.81 -0.51
CA ASP A 42 -12.87 5.57 0.50
C ASP A 42 -13.98 6.42 -0.15
N PRO A 43 -14.87 7.05 0.64
CA PRO A 43 -15.95 7.88 0.11
C PRO A 43 -15.48 9.13 -0.66
N GLN A 44 -14.21 9.51 -0.53
CA GLN A 44 -13.59 10.63 -1.24
C GLN A 44 -12.93 10.18 -2.57
N GLY A 45 -12.91 8.87 -2.84
CA GLY A 45 -12.35 8.27 -4.04
C GLY A 45 -10.88 7.86 -3.93
N ASN A 46 -10.25 7.93 -2.74
CA ASN A 46 -8.87 7.49 -2.57
C ASN A 46 -8.78 5.95 -2.55
N VAL A 47 -7.92 5.38 -3.38
CA VAL A 47 -7.73 3.92 -3.47
C VAL A 47 -6.99 3.38 -2.25
N ILE A 48 -7.62 2.44 -1.57
CA ILE A 48 -7.06 1.74 -0.41
C ILE A 48 -6.23 0.53 -0.89
N SER A 49 -6.85 -0.26 -1.78
CA SER A 49 -6.30 -1.48 -2.37
C SER A 49 -6.99 -1.81 -3.70
N TRP A 50 -6.31 -2.58 -4.53
CA TRP A 50 -6.83 -3.09 -5.79
C TRP A 50 -6.32 -4.50 -6.08
N ALA A 51 -7.06 -5.23 -6.93
CA ALA A 51 -6.71 -6.53 -7.50
C ALA A 51 -7.27 -6.62 -8.94
N SER A 52 -6.79 -7.57 -9.73
CA SER A 52 -7.11 -7.72 -11.17
C SER A 52 -7.33 -9.17 -11.56
#